data_AF-A0AAV3WFB1-F1
#
_entry.id   AF-A0AAV3WFB1-F1
#
_cell.length_a   1.000
_cell.length_b   1.000
_cell.length_c   1.000
_cell.angle_alpha   90.00
_cell.angle_beta   90.00
_cell.angle_gamma   90.00
#
_symmetry.space_group_name_H-M   'P 1'
#
loop_
_entity.id
_entity.type
_entity.pdbx_description
1 polymer ?
#
loop_
_entity_poly.entity_id
_entity_poly.type
_entity_poly.pdbx_seq_one_letter_code
_entity_poly.pdbx_strand_id
1 'polypeptide(L)'
;MNKKPTIILVHGFWGGAAHWSKVITDLSHRGYEALRAVELPLTSLADDVERTRKMIAQVQGDVLLVGHSYGGRSLPKWVINPMLWV
;
A
#
# COMPACT_ATOMS: atom_id res chain seq x y z
N MET A 1 -2.14 16.55 -18.32
CA MET A 1 -1.10 15.59 -17.90
C MET A 1 -1.73 14.63 -16.91
N ASN A 2 -1.80 13.32 -17.21
CA ASN A 2 -2.33 12.35 -16.25
C ASN A 2 -1.35 12.24 -15.09
N LYS A 3 -1.76 12.75 -13.92
CA LYS A 3 -0.99 12.60 -12.69
C LYS A 3 -0.99 11.13 -12.30
N LYS A 4 0.20 10.52 -12.16
CA LYS A 4 0.31 9.13 -11.68
C LYS A 4 -0.31 9.02 -10.27
N PRO A 5 -1.03 7.94 -9.96
CA PRO A 5 -1.62 7.75 -8.64
C PRO A 5 -0.53 7.60 -7.57
N THR A 6 -0.88 7.87 -6.32
CA THR A 6 -0.03 7.49 -5.19
C THR A 6 -0.13 5.99 -4.97
N ILE A 7 1.00 5.29 -5.00
CA ILE A 7 1.06 3.85 -4.75
C ILE A 7 1.28 3.64 -3.25
N ILE A 8 0.36 2.94 -2.62
CA ILE A 8 0.45 2.52 -1.22
C ILE A 8 0.66 1.01 -1.18
N LEU A 9 1.75 0.60 -0.54
CA LEU A 9 2.23 -0.78 -0.47
C LEU A 9 1.96 -1.35 0.93
N VAL A 10 1.25 -2.46 1.01
CA VAL A 10 0.80 -3.08 2.27
C VAL A 10 1.42 -4.47 2.41
N HIS A 11 2.25 -4.68 3.43
CA HIS A 11 2.93 -5.95 3.65
C HIS A 11 2.00 -7.02 4.23
N GLY A 12 2.42 -8.28 4.13
CA GLY A 12 1.73 -9.42 4.75
C GLY A 12 2.15 -9.67 6.19
N PHE A 13 1.66 -10.78 6.77
CA PHE A 13 2.10 -11.25 8.07
C PHE A 13 3.61 -11.49 8.07
N TRP A 14 4.27 -11.18 9.20
CA TRP A 14 5.69 -11.43 9.46
C TRP A 14 6.65 -10.57 8.64
N GLY A 15 6.14 -9.47 8.09
CA GLY A 15 6.94 -8.43 7.46
C GLY A 15 6.72 -7.05 8.07
N GLY A 16 7.42 -6.08 7.51
CA GLY A 16 7.22 -4.65 7.77
C GLY A 16 7.29 -3.86 6.46
N ALA A 17 7.15 -2.54 6.54
CA ALA A 17 7.22 -1.63 5.39
C ALA A 17 8.54 -1.77 4.60
N ALA A 18 9.63 -2.15 5.27
CA ALA A 18 10.95 -2.36 4.67
C ALA A 18 10.99 -3.49 3.62
N HIS A 19 10.02 -4.43 3.62
CA HIS A 19 9.94 -5.46 2.58
C HIS A 19 9.78 -4.86 1.17
N TRP A 20 9.22 -3.66 1.11
CA TRP A 20 9.00 -2.94 -0.13
C TRP A 20 10.19 -2.10 -0.59
N SER A 21 11.31 -2.02 0.16
CA SER A 21 12.41 -1.11 -0.18
C SER A 21 12.94 -1.29 -1.61
N LYS A 22 13.16 -2.54 -2.06
CA LYS A 22 13.60 -2.81 -3.45
C LYS A 22 12.55 -2.40 -4.48
N VAL A 23 11.27 -2.69 -4.21
CA VAL A 23 10.16 -2.32 -5.09
C VAL A 23 10.01 -0.80 -5.19
N ILE A 24 10.17 -0.09 -4.07
CA ILE A 24 10.14 1.38 -4.04
C ILE A 24 11.27 1.95 -4.88
N THR A 25 12.49 1.42 -4.75
CA THR A 25 13.64 1.82 -5.58
C THR A 25 13.35 1.61 -7.07
N ASP A 26 12.85 0.43 -7.45
CA ASP A 26 12.55 0.11 -8.85
C ASP A 26 11.42 0.98 -9.43
N LEU A 27 10.37 1.24 -8.66
CA LEU A 27 9.27 2.13 -9.06
C LEU A 27 9.73 3.58 -9.18
N SER A 28 10.60 4.04 -8.28
CA SER A 28 11.20 5.37 -8.35
C SER A 28 12.02 5.53 -9.63
N HIS A 29 12.84 4.54 -10.00
CA HIS A 29 13.57 4.53 -11.28
C HIS A 29 12.66 4.54 -12.51
N ARG A 30 11.43 4.04 -12.39
CA ARG A 30 10.38 4.09 -13.44
C ARG A 30 9.58 5.41 -13.42
N GLY A 31 9.99 6.38 -12.62
CA GLY A 31 9.37 7.70 -12.50
C GLY A 31 8.04 7.69 -11.75
N TYR A 32 7.83 6.76 -10.81
CA TYR A 32 6.76 6.87 -9.83
C TYR A 32 7.30 7.58 -8.59
N GLU A 33 6.80 8.78 -8.35
CA GLU A 33 7.32 9.66 -7.29
C GLU A 33 6.52 9.55 -5.99
N ALA A 34 5.21 9.27 -6.09
CA ALA A 34 4.32 9.18 -4.94
C ALA A 34 4.20 7.72 -4.47
N LEU A 35 5.18 7.26 -3.68
CA LEU A 35 5.24 5.92 -3.14
C LEU A 35 5.16 5.95 -1.60
N ARG A 36 4.33 5.09 -1.00
CA ARG A 36 4.23 4.93 0.45
C ARG A 36 4.16 3.45 0.81
N ALA A 37 4.74 3.06 1.93
CA ALA A 37 4.59 1.72 2.49
C ALA A 37 3.95 1.81 3.88
N VAL A 38 2.95 0.96 4.12
CA VAL A 38 2.22 0.89 5.39
C VAL A 38 2.94 -0.07 6.32
N GLU A 39 3.35 0.42 7.49
CA GLU A 39 3.72 -0.45 8.61
C GLU A 39 2.43 -0.84 9.35
N LEU A 40 2.04 -2.11 9.23
CA LEU A 40 0.85 -2.66 9.87
C LEU A 40 1.14 -3.01 11.34
N PRO A 41 0.25 -2.69 12.29
CA PRO A 41 0.38 -3.11 13.67
C PRO A 41 0.36 -4.63 13.86
N LEU A 42 -0.35 -5.37 13.00
CA LEU A 42 -0.58 -6.82 13.09
C LEU A 42 -1.20 -7.27 14.44
N THR A 43 -1.83 -6.34 15.16
CA THR A 43 -2.55 -6.59 16.42
C THR A 43 -3.96 -7.12 16.17
N SER A 44 -4.64 -6.60 15.15
CA SER A 44 -5.93 -7.06 14.68
C SER A 44 -6.20 -6.59 13.24
N LEU A 45 -7.08 -7.30 12.52
CA LEU A 45 -7.49 -6.88 11.18
C LEU A 45 -8.12 -5.48 11.16
N ALA A 46 -8.87 -5.13 12.21
CA ALA A 46 -9.49 -3.82 12.32
C ALA A 46 -8.43 -2.70 12.45
N ASP A 47 -7.39 -2.92 13.25
CA ASP A 47 -6.29 -1.98 13.40
C ASP A 47 -5.47 -1.83 12.11
N ASP A 48 -5.25 -2.94 11.40
CA ASP A 48 -4.53 -2.94 10.12
C ASP A 48 -5.30 -2.18 9.04
N VAL A 49 -6.62 -2.36 8.98
CA VAL A 49 -7.51 -1.60 8.08
C VAL A 49 -7.51 -0.13 8.44
N GLU A 50 -7.61 0.23 9.73
CA GLU A 50 -7.63 1.63 10.16
C GLU A 50 -6.28 2.31 9.92
N ARG A 51 -5.17 1.61 10.14
CA ARG A 51 -3.83 2.11 9.83
C ARG A 51 -3.67 2.45 8.35
N THR A 52 -4.19 1.56 7.49
CA THR A 52 -4.18 1.72 6.03
C THR A 52 -5.09 2.88 5.62
N ARG A 53 -6.29 2.97 6.21
CA ARG A 53 -7.25 4.07 5.98
C ARG A 53 -6.66 5.43 6.30
N LYS A 54 -5.97 5.56 7.44
CA LYS A 54 -5.29 6.80 7.85
C LYS A 54 -4.23 7.23 6.84
N MET A 55 -3.52 6.29 6.22
CA MET A 55 -2.53 6.63 5.18
C MET A 55 -3.19 7.07 3.88
N ILE A 56 -4.26 6.40 3.46
CA ILE A 56 -5.05 6.77 2.28
C ILE A 56 -5.60 8.19 2.44
N ALA A 57 -6.12 8.55 3.61
CA ALA A 57 -6.67 9.87 3.90
C ALA A 57 -5.64 11.02 3.83
N GLN A 58 -4.34 10.72 3.85
CA GLN A 58 -3.27 11.71 3.69
C GLN A 58 -2.92 11.99 2.22
N VAL A 59 -3.48 11.23 1.28
CA VAL A 59 -3.22 11.39 -0.14
C VAL A 59 -4.27 12.28 -0.79
N GLN A 60 -3.80 13.26 -1.57
CA GLN A 60 -4.66 14.08 -2.43
C GLN A 60 -4.67 13.49 -3.85
N GLY A 61 -5.82 12.94 -4.26
CA GLY A 61 -6.05 12.38 -5.59
C GLY A 61 -6.06 10.85 -5.60
N ASP A 62 -5.78 10.27 -6.76
CA ASP A 62 -5.92 8.83 -6.99
C ASP A 62 -4.90 8.01 -6.17
N VAL A 63 -5.39 6.92 -5.59
CA VAL A 63 -4.60 5.97 -4.81
C VAL A 63 -4.65 4.60 -5.49
N LEU A 64 -3.48 4.01 -5.71
CA LEU A 64 -3.32 2.61 -6.06
C LEU A 64 -2.82 1.85 -4.82
N LEU A 65 -3.56 0.83 -4.40
CA LEU A 65 -3.24 0.05 -3.21
C LEU A 65 -2.78 -1.34 -3.62
N VAL A 66 -1.60 -1.74 -3.16
CA VAL A 66 -0.97 -3.01 -3.50
C VAL A 66 -0.72 -3.77 -2.20
N GLY A 67 -1.37 -4.92 -2.05
CA GLY A 67 -1.25 -5.75 -0.85
C GLY A 67 -0.58 -7.09 -1.16
N HIS A 68 0.42 -7.47 -0.37
CA HIS A 68 1.03 -8.80 -0.45
C HIS A 68 0.44 -9.73 0.61
N SER A 69 0.02 -10.93 0.22
CA SER A 69 -0.55 -11.94 1.12
C SER A 69 -1.61 -11.35 2.07
N TYR A 70 -1.45 -11.44 3.40
CA TYR A 70 -2.35 -10.85 4.40
C TYR A 70 -2.58 -9.35 4.22
N GLY A 71 -1.62 -8.61 3.67
CA GLY A 71 -1.78 -7.20 3.35
C GLY A 71 -2.95 -6.94 2.42
N GLY A 72 -3.29 -7.90 1.55
CA GLY A 72 -4.51 -7.86 0.72
C GLY A 72 -5.80 -7.93 1.54
N ARG A 73 -5.80 -8.60 2.69
CA ARG A 73 -6.97 -8.72 3.58
C ARG A 73 -7.22 -7.47 4.41
N SER A 74 -6.16 -6.72 4.71
CA SER A 74 -6.22 -5.45 5.43
C SER A 74 -6.60 -4.25 4.54
N LEU A 75 -6.83 -4.47 3.24
CA LEU A 75 -7.27 -3.41 2.34
C LEU A 75 -8.77 -3.10 2.55
N PRO A 76 -9.18 -1.81 2.54
CA PRO A 76 -10.59 -1.46 2.61
C PRO A 76 -11.36 -1.96 1.39
N LYS A 77 -12.58 -2.48 1.61
CA LYS A 77 -13.42 -3.15 0.58
C LYS A 77 -13.77 -2.30 -0.66
N TRP A 78 -13.68 -0.97 -0.57
CA TRP A 78 -13.99 -0.05 -1.68
C TRP A 78 -12.77 0.34 -2.52
N VAL A 79 -11.57 -0.15 -2.20
CA VAL A 79 -10.38 0.05 -3.04
C VAL A 79 -10.35 -1.03 -4.11
N ILE A 80 -10.94 -0.72 -5.27
CA ILE A 80 -10.91 -1.59 -6.45
C ILE A 80 -9.77 -1.14 -7.37
N ASN A 81 -8.62 -1.80 -7.26
CA ASN A 81 -7.77 -2.14 -8.40
C ASN A 81 -6.77 -3.24 -7.98
N PRO A 82 -7.09 -4.54 -8.19
CA PRO A 82 -6.23 -5.62 -7.74
C PRO A 82 -5.08 -5.76 -8.73
N MET A 83 -3.85 -5.45 -8.31
CA MET A 83 -2.67 -5.88 -9.07
C MET A 83 -1.71 -6.63 -8.16
N LEU A 84 -1.50 -7.89 -8.56
CA LEU A 84 -0.66 -8.95 -7.98
C LEU A 84 -1.04 -9.46 -6.58
N TRP A 85 -1.73 -10.60 -6.59
CA TRP A 85 -1.64 -11.62 -5.54
C TRP A 85 -0.43 -12.49 -5.85
N VAL A 86 0.68 -12.28 -5.15
CA VAL A 86 1.77 -13.25 -5.00
C VAL A 86 1.99 -13.51 -3.53
#